data_AF-A0A4Q0MNH4-F1
#
_entry.id   AF-A0A4Q0MNH4-F1
#
_cell.length_a   1.000
_cell.length_b   1.000
_cell.length_c   1.000
_cell.angle_alpha   90.00
_cell.angle_beta   90.00
_cell.angle_gamma   90.00
#
_symmetry.space_group_name_H-M   'P 1'
#
loop_
_entity.id
_entity.type
_entity.pdbx_description
1 polymer ?
#
loop_
_entity_poly.entity_id
_entity_poly.type
_entity_poly.pdbx_seq_one_letter_code
_entity_poly.pdbx_strand_id
1 'polypeptide(L)'
;MTHRIDRGLEGVLRFVGWLFSRPALGIDLGLMAIAFGWVAVFIANPAVLDATQFALMRTINREAWVAILSMIGLAHAIGMASPWRLKVLRVVALFASGWLWLVVGTTFAPHLVTGAPTYVTIGFGALITALYVSRLRE
;
A
#
# COMPACT_ATOMS: atom_id res chain seq x y z
N MET A 1 34.99 -7.01 -0.04
CA MET A 1 33.68 -6.77 0.62
C MET A 1 32.57 -6.32 -0.35
N THR A 2 32.82 -6.24 -1.66
CA THR A 2 31.87 -5.76 -2.68
C THR A 2 30.81 -6.78 -3.10
N HIS A 3 31.05 -8.09 -2.97
CA HIS A 3 30.16 -9.13 -3.50
C HIS A 3 28.80 -9.34 -2.79
N ARG A 4 28.60 -8.78 -1.58
CA ARG A 4 27.34 -8.95 -0.81
C ARG A 4 26.30 -7.88 -1.11
N ILE A 5 26.73 -6.66 -1.46
CA ILE A 5 25.80 -5.55 -1.81
C ILE A 5 25.06 -5.89 -3.11
N ASP A 6 25.74 -6.55 -4.05
CA ASP A 6 25.18 -6.93 -5.35
C ASP A 6 23.97 -7.87 -5.24
N ARG A 7 23.99 -8.86 -4.33
CA ARG A 7 22.90 -9.84 -4.21
C ARG A 7 21.63 -9.23 -3.61
N GLY A 8 21.79 -8.33 -2.64
CA GLY A 8 20.66 -7.63 -2.02
C GLY A 8 19.98 -6.71 -3.03
N LEU A 9 20.77 -5.93 -3.76
CA LEU A 9 20.30 -5.06 -4.83
C LEU A 9 19.64 -5.86 -5.97
N GLU A 10 20.24 -6.97 -6.39
CA GLU A 10 19.67 -7.86 -7.41
C GLU A 10 18.29 -8.39 -6.97
N GLY A 11 18.16 -8.82 -5.71
CA GLY A 11 16.89 -9.27 -5.15
C GLY A 11 15.81 -8.17 -5.19
N VAL A 12 16.17 -6.95 -4.79
CA VAL A 12 15.26 -5.79 -4.84
C VAL A 12 14.86 -5.46 -6.28
N LEU A 13 15.81 -5.44 -7.21
CA LEU A 13 15.53 -5.15 -8.62
C LEU A 13 14.66 -6.24 -9.26
N ARG A 14 14.87 -7.52 -8.92
CA ARG A 14 14.00 -8.62 -9.34
C ARG A 14 12.59 -8.50 -8.78
N PHE A 15 12.47 -8.14 -7.51
CA PHE A 15 11.16 -7.91 -6.87
C PHE A 15 10.41 -6.75 -7.53
N VAL A 16 11.10 -5.62 -7.75
CA VAL A 16 10.55 -4.48 -8.47
C VAL A 16 10.15 -4.89 -9.89
N GLY A 17 10.98 -5.63 -10.61
CA GLY A 17 10.66 -6.15 -11.94
C GLY A 17 9.41 -7.04 -11.93
N TRP A 18 9.28 -7.92 -10.94
CA TRP A 18 8.11 -8.78 -10.75
C TRP A 18 6.84 -7.98 -10.45
N LEU A 19 6.92 -6.89 -9.67
CA LEU A 19 5.76 -6.02 -9.45
C LEU A 19 5.18 -5.50 -10.77
N PHE A 20 5.98 -5.35 -11.83
CA PHE A 20 5.52 -4.94 -13.17
C PHE A 20 5.08 -6.09 -14.09
N SER A 21 5.03 -7.33 -13.59
CA SER A 21 4.56 -8.50 -14.34
C SER A 21 3.03 -8.68 -14.28
N ARG A 22 2.44 -9.45 -15.22
CA ARG A 22 0.98 -9.72 -15.25
C ARG A 22 0.43 -10.27 -13.92
N PRO A 23 1.09 -11.23 -13.24
CA PRO A 23 0.60 -11.77 -11.96
C PRO A 23 0.46 -10.72 -10.86
N ALA A 24 1.31 -9.68 -10.89
CA ALA A 24 1.32 -8.64 -9.86
C ALA A 24 0.18 -7.61 -10.03
N LEU A 25 -0.65 -7.69 -11.08
CA LEU A 25 -1.82 -6.81 -11.25
C LEU A 25 -2.88 -7.01 -10.15
N GLY A 26 -2.95 -8.21 -9.56
CA GLY A 26 -3.82 -8.46 -8.40
C GLY A 26 -3.44 -7.64 -7.17
N ILE A 27 -2.20 -7.15 -7.10
CA ILE A 27 -1.74 -6.26 -6.01
C ILE A 27 -2.43 -4.91 -6.12
N ASP A 28 -2.53 -4.34 -7.32
CA ASP A 28 -3.23 -3.07 -7.53
C ASP A 28 -4.71 -3.17 -7.16
N LEU A 29 -5.36 -4.30 -7.47
CA LEU A 29 -6.74 -4.54 -7.07
C LEU A 29 -6.90 -4.51 -5.54
N GLY A 30 -6.01 -5.18 -4.81
CA GLY A 30 -6.07 -5.18 -3.35
C GLY A 30 -5.71 -3.82 -2.73
N LEU A 31 -4.70 -3.12 -3.26
CA LEU A 31 -4.36 -1.76 -2.82
C LEU A 31 -5.50 -0.76 -3.09
N MET A 32 -6.15 -0.88 -4.25
CA MET A 32 -7.37 -0.13 -4.58
C MET A 32 -8.49 -0.41 -3.57
N ALA A 33 -8.75 -1.69 -3.27
CA ALA A 33 -9.80 -2.09 -2.34
C ALA A 33 -9.52 -1.57 -0.91
N ILE A 34 -8.28 -1.63 -0.45
CA ILE A 34 -7.88 -1.09 0.86
C ILE A 34 -8.09 0.43 0.88
N ALA A 35 -7.62 1.14 -0.14
CA ALA A 35 -7.74 2.60 -0.21
C ALA A 35 -9.21 3.06 -0.19
N PHE A 36 -10.07 2.48 -1.04
CA PHE A 36 -11.49 2.81 -1.05
C PHE A 36 -12.24 2.30 0.20
N GLY A 37 -11.81 1.19 0.79
CA GLY A 37 -12.33 0.72 2.07
C GLY A 37 -12.16 1.76 3.17
N TRP A 38 -10.99 2.39 3.25
CA TRP A 38 -10.75 3.48 4.19
C TRP A 38 -11.58 4.74 3.90
N VAL A 39 -11.75 5.09 2.62
CA VAL A 39 -12.67 6.18 2.22
C VAL A 39 -14.09 5.90 2.74
N ALA A 40 -14.58 4.68 2.53
CA ALA A 40 -15.91 4.27 3.01
C ALA A 40 -16.01 4.37 4.55
N VAL A 41 -14.96 3.96 5.27
CA VAL A 41 -14.89 4.10 6.74
C VAL A 41 -14.94 5.56 7.17
N PHE A 42 -14.19 6.46 6.54
CA PHE A 42 -14.20 7.89 6.89
C PHE A 42 -15.51 8.60 6.61
N ILE A 43 -16.21 8.17 5.55
CA ILE A 43 -17.55 8.69 5.21
C ILE A 43 -18.60 8.15 6.20
N ALA A 44 -18.60 6.84 6.45
CA ALA A 44 -19.61 6.18 7.29
C ALA A 44 -19.42 6.45 8.80
N ASN A 45 -18.17 6.64 9.24
CA ASN A 45 -17.84 6.92 10.63
C ASN A 45 -16.82 8.07 10.75
N PRO A 46 -17.29 9.33 10.73
CA PRO A 46 -16.43 10.51 10.81
C PRO A 46 -15.55 10.55 12.08
N ALA A 47 -16.07 10.01 13.20
CA ALA A 47 -15.40 10.02 14.48
C ALA A 47 -14.17 9.09 14.53
N VAL A 48 -13.92 8.28 13.49
CA VAL A 48 -12.77 7.38 13.45
C VAL A 48 -11.45 8.17 13.51
N LEU A 49 -11.37 9.34 12.86
CA LEU A 49 -10.18 10.20 12.91
C LEU A 49 -10.03 10.89 14.26
N ASP A 50 -11.12 11.08 15.00
CA ASP A 50 -11.08 11.70 16.33
C ASP A 50 -10.59 10.78 17.43
N ALA A 51 -10.48 9.49 17.15
CA ALA A 51 -9.90 8.54 18.08
C ALA A 51 -8.42 8.84 18.31
N THR A 52 -8.00 8.84 19.58
CA THR A 52 -6.62 9.13 20.02
C THR A 52 -5.58 8.23 19.34
N GLN A 53 -5.99 7.06 18.87
CA GLN A 53 -5.19 6.11 18.10
C GLN A 53 -4.69 6.60 16.73
N PHE A 54 -5.26 7.69 16.20
CA PHE A 54 -4.90 8.28 14.90
C PHE A 54 -4.30 9.69 15.02
N ALA A 55 -3.59 9.98 16.12
CA ALA A 55 -3.13 11.31 16.49
C ALA A 55 -2.43 12.10 15.35
N LEU A 56 -1.60 11.44 14.53
CA LEU A 56 -0.95 12.13 13.40
C LEU A 56 -1.87 12.31 12.20
N MET A 57 -2.84 11.40 11.99
CA MET A 57 -3.84 11.58 10.93
C MET A 57 -4.76 12.77 11.24
N ARG A 58 -4.95 13.14 12.51
CA ARG A 58 -5.71 14.36 12.91
C ARG A 58 -5.07 15.67 12.46
N THR A 59 -3.80 15.66 12.06
CA THR A 59 -3.12 16.87 11.53
C THR A 59 -3.63 17.27 10.16
N ILE A 60 -4.29 16.35 9.44
CA ILE A 60 -4.91 16.55 8.14
C ILE A 60 -6.41 16.38 8.31
N ASN A 61 -7.22 17.26 7.70
CA ASN A 61 -8.66 17.15 7.79
C ASN A 61 -9.18 15.88 7.05
N ARG A 62 -10.36 15.43 7.44
CA ARG A 62 -11.00 14.23 6.87
C ARG A 62 -11.17 14.33 5.36
N GLU A 63 -11.55 15.51 4.88
CA GLU A 63 -11.80 15.77 3.46
C GLU A 63 -10.53 15.55 2.63
N ALA A 64 -9.37 16.01 3.11
CA ALA A 64 -8.09 15.75 2.47
C ALA A 64 -7.71 14.27 2.53
N TRP A 65 -7.98 13.57 3.63
CA TRP A 65 -7.77 12.12 3.71
C TRP A 65 -8.60 11.35 2.69
N VAL A 66 -9.89 11.68 2.58
CA VAL A 66 -10.79 11.10 1.59
C VAL A 66 -10.27 11.37 0.18
N ALA A 67 -9.82 12.60 -0.11
CA ALA A 67 -9.24 12.94 -1.41
C ALA A 67 -7.96 12.16 -1.72
N ILE A 68 -7.00 12.10 -0.78
CA ILE A 68 -5.73 11.38 -0.94
C ILE A 68 -5.98 9.90 -1.22
N LEU A 69 -6.79 9.25 -0.37
CA LEU A 69 -7.09 7.83 -0.51
C LEU A 69 -7.89 7.52 -1.79
N SER A 70 -8.83 8.40 -2.17
CA SER A 70 -9.57 8.24 -3.42
C SER A 70 -8.66 8.37 -4.64
N MET A 71 -7.73 9.34 -4.64
CA MET A 71 -6.73 9.49 -5.71
C MET A 71 -5.81 8.28 -5.81
N ILE A 72 -5.36 7.72 -4.68
CA ILE A 72 -4.54 6.50 -4.65
C ILE A 72 -5.34 5.31 -5.19
N GLY A 73 -6.59 5.12 -4.74
CA GLY A 73 -7.48 4.07 -5.22
C GLY A 73 -7.71 4.16 -6.72
N LEU A 74 -8.00 5.37 -7.23
CA LEU A 74 -8.14 5.62 -8.66
C LEU A 74 -6.85 5.38 -9.44
N ALA A 75 -5.69 5.77 -8.91
CA ALA A 75 -4.40 5.53 -9.56
C ALA A 75 -4.11 4.03 -9.72
N HIS A 76 -4.44 3.22 -8.71
CA HIS A 76 -4.36 1.76 -8.82
C HIS A 76 -5.39 1.18 -9.80
N ALA A 77 -6.63 1.67 -9.79
CA ALA A 77 -7.66 1.24 -10.75
C ALA A 77 -7.26 1.53 -12.21
N ILE A 78 -6.77 2.74 -12.48
CA ILE A 78 -6.29 3.16 -13.80
C ILE A 78 -5.03 2.37 -14.18
N GLY A 79 -4.11 2.18 -13.24
CA GLY A 79 -2.91 1.37 -13.43
C GLY A 79 -3.24 -0.08 -13.80
N MET A 80 -4.27 -0.66 -13.18
CA MET A 80 -4.77 -2.01 -13.50
C MET A 80 -5.43 -2.09 -14.88
N ALA A 81 -6.15 -1.05 -15.31
CA ALA A 81 -6.80 -1.01 -16.61
C ALA A 81 -5.81 -0.82 -17.79
N SER A 82 -4.64 -0.23 -17.55
CA SER A 82 -3.64 0.03 -18.59
C SER A 82 -2.20 -0.15 -18.11
N PRO A 83 -1.81 -1.34 -17.62
CA PRO A 83 -0.59 -1.54 -16.85
C PRO A 83 0.69 -1.36 -17.66
N TRP A 84 0.63 -1.63 -18.96
CA TRP A 84 1.80 -1.53 -19.85
C TRP A 84 2.03 -0.12 -20.38
N ARG A 85 0.97 0.70 -20.49
CA ARG A 85 1.03 2.09 -20.96
C ARG A 85 1.29 3.08 -19.83
N LEU A 86 0.83 2.77 -18.61
CA LEU A 86 0.86 3.68 -17.46
C LEU A 86 1.83 3.21 -16.36
N LYS A 87 2.99 2.67 -16.76
CA LYS A 87 4.01 2.16 -15.82
C LYS A 87 4.44 3.22 -14.81
N VAL A 88 4.63 4.47 -15.24
CA VAL A 88 5.02 5.59 -14.37
C VAL A 88 3.96 5.88 -13.32
N LEU A 89 2.68 5.93 -13.72
CA LEU A 89 1.57 6.13 -12.78
C LEU A 89 1.53 5.02 -11.73
N ARG A 90 1.74 3.77 -12.16
CA ARG A 90 1.77 2.61 -11.27
C ARG A 90 2.94 2.65 -10.30
N VAL A 91 4.14 3.05 -10.75
CA VAL A 91 5.30 3.29 -9.86
C VAL A 91 4.91 4.33 -8.80
N VAL A 92 4.37 5.47 -9.23
CA VAL A 92 3.98 6.56 -8.31
C VAL A 92 2.91 6.10 -7.33
N ALA A 93 1.89 5.36 -7.79
CA ALA A 93 0.83 4.83 -6.93
C ALA A 93 1.37 3.84 -5.90
N LEU A 94 2.26 2.91 -6.30
CA LEU A 94 2.90 1.96 -5.39
C LEU A 94 3.79 2.66 -4.36
N PHE A 95 4.57 3.67 -4.76
CA PHE A 95 5.37 4.47 -3.83
C PHE A 95 4.51 5.30 -2.88
N ALA A 96 3.46 5.96 -3.39
CA ALA A 96 2.52 6.75 -2.59
C ALA A 96 1.78 5.87 -1.58
N SER A 97 1.31 4.69 -1.99
CA SER A 97 0.73 3.69 -1.12
C SER A 97 1.73 3.21 -0.06
N GLY A 98 2.94 2.83 -0.46
CA GLY A 98 3.98 2.39 0.47
C GLY A 98 4.31 3.46 1.52
N TRP A 99 4.53 4.71 1.10
CA TRP A 99 4.77 5.84 2.00
C TRP A 99 3.57 6.10 2.92
N LEU A 100 2.35 6.11 2.39
CA LEU A 100 1.13 6.31 3.16
C LEU A 100 1.02 5.27 4.27
N TRP A 101 1.21 3.99 3.95
CA TRP A 101 1.12 2.91 4.94
C TRP A 101 2.27 2.95 5.95
N LEU A 102 3.45 3.41 5.56
CA LEU A 102 4.54 3.66 6.50
C LEU A 102 4.18 4.80 7.47
N VAL A 103 3.65 5.92 6.99
CA VAL A 103 3.23 7.04 7.84
C VAL A 103 2.08 6.64 8.76
N VAL A 104 1.07 5.93 8.23
CA VAL A 104 -0.03 5.40 9.04
C VAL A 104 0.52 4.41 10.08
N GLY A 105 1.38 3.47 9.68
CA GLY A 105 1.96 2.45 10.55
C GLY A 105 2.87 3.00 11.66
N THR A 106 3.67 4.03 11.39
CA THR A 106 4.56 4.66 12.38
C THR A 106 3.84 5.58 13.36
N THR A 107 2.58 5.93 13.07
CA THR A 107 1.79 6.87 13.87
C THR A 107 0.70 6.21 14.71
N PHE A 108 0.53 4.89 14.58
CA PHE A 108 -0.22 4.09 15.54
C PHE A 108 0.48 4.10 16.89
N ALA A 109 -0.27 4.37 17.96
CA ALA A 109 0.25 4.25 19.31
C ALA A 109 0.72 2.79 19.55
N PRO A 110 1.86 2.54 20.24
CA PRO A 110 2.45 1.20 20.40
C PRO A 110 1.52 0.14 21.01
N HIS A 111 0.45 0.56 21.67
CA HIS A 111 -0.56 -0.29 22.31
C HIS A 111 -1.73 -0.69 21.39
N LEU A 112 -1.75 -0.21 20.13
CA LEU A 112 -2.84 -0.38 19.17
C LEU A 112 -2.42 -1.08 17.87
N VAL A 113 -1.24 -1.71 17.87
CA VAL A 113 -0.73 -2.58 16.80
C VAL A 113 -1.68 -3.77 16.51
N THR A 114 -2.71 -3.96 17.33
CA THR A 114 -3.75 -4.99 17.23
C THR A 114 -5.04 -4.53 16.53
N GLY A 115 -5.03 -3.39 15.83
CA GLY A 115 -6.20 -2.95 15.06
C GLY A 115 -6.42 -3.75 13.77
N ALA A 116 -7.68 -4.02 13.42
CA ALA A 116 -8.06 -4.64 12.14
C ALA A 116 -7.37 -4.03 10.90
N PRO A 117 -7.16 -2.70 10.81
CA PRO A 117 -6.46 -2.13 9.66
C PRO A 117 -4.98 -2.47 9.58
N THR A 118 -4.30 -2.53 10.73
CA THR A 118 -2.89 -2.95 10.82
C THR A 118 -2.73 -4.41 10.38
N TYR A 119 -3.67 -5.28 10.77
CA TYR A 119 -3.68 -6.67 10.30
C TYR A 119 -3.95 -6.81 8.80
N VAL A 120 -4.82 -5.97 8.23
CA VAL A 120 -5.06 -5.96 6.78
C VAL A 120 -3.80 -5.54 6.04
N THR A 121 -3.12 -4.48 6.47
CA THR A 121 -1.88 -4.02 5.81
C THR A 121 -0.74 -5.03 5.97
N ILE A 122 -0.53 -5.59 7.16
CA ILE A 122 0.49 -6.64 7.39
C ILE A 122 0.15 -7.90 6.60
N GLY A 123 -1.10 -8.36 6.64
CA GLY A 123 -1.57 -9.53 5.91
C GLY A 123 -1.43 -9.36 4.39
N PHE A 124 -1.69 -8.15 3.88
CA PHE A 124 -1.51 -7.85 2.46
C PHE A 124 -0.03 -7.78 2.07
N GLY A 125 0.83 -7.21 2.92
CA GLY A 125 2.29 -7.27 2.75
C GLY A 125 2.81 -8.72 2.72
N ALA A 126 2.36 -9.55 3.65
CA ALA A 126 2.69 -10.97 3.71
C ALA A 126 2.20 -11.73 2.46
N LEU A 127 1.00 -11.43 1.96
CA LEU A 127 0.47 -11.97 0.72
C LEU A 127 1.35 -11.60 -0.49
N ILE A 128 1.75 -10.33 -0.62
CA ILE A 128 2.65 -9.88 -1.70
C ILE A 128 3.97 -10.64 -1.63
N THR A 129 4.57 -10.77 -0.45
CA THR A 129 5.81 -11.54 -0.25
C THR A 129 5.62 -13.01 -0.59
N ALA A 130 4.53 -13.65 -0.16
CA ALA A 130 4.24 -15.05 -0.45
C ALA A 130 4.08 -15.30 -1.95
N LEU A 131 3.34 -14.44 -2.67
CA LEU A 131 3.16 -14.50 -4.12
C LEU A 131 4.47 -14.31 -4.88
N TYR A 132 5.35 -13.43 -4.41
CA TYR A 132 6.67 -13.26 -5.00
C TYR A 132 7.54 -14.51 -4.79
N VAL A 133 7.61 -15.02 -3.56
CA VAL A 133 8.42 -16.19 -3.20
C VAL A 133 7.91 -17.45 -3.91
N SER A 134 6.60 -17.63 -4.09
CA SER A 134 6.05 -18.77 -4.82
C SER A 134 6.48 -18.76 -6.29
N ARG A 135 6.59 -17.57 -6.90
CA ARG A 135 7.08 -17.42 -8.28
C ARG A 135 8.57 -17.66 -8.44
N LEU A 136 9.37 -17.50 -7.40
CA LEU A 136 10.80 -17.86 -7.43
C LEU A 136 11.04 -19.38 -7.40
N ARG A 137 10.00 -20.18 -7.12
CA ARG A 137 10.06 -21.66 -7.04
C ARG A 137 9.58 -22.35 -8.30
N GLU A 138 8.96 -21.61 -9.22
CA GLU A 138 8.61 -22.05 -10.59
C GLU A 138 9.81 -21.87 -11.53
#